data_AF-A0A5B7CBC9-F1
#
_entry.id   AF-A0A5B7CBC9-F1
#
_cell.length_a   1.000
_cell.length_b   1.000
_cell.length_c   1.000
_cell.angle_alpha   90.00
_cell.angle_beta   90.00
_cell.angle_gamma   90.00
#
_symmetry.space_group_name_H-M   'P 1'
#
loop_
_entity.id
_entity.type
_entity.pdbx_description
1 polymer ?
#
loop_
_entity_poly.entity_id
_entity_poly.type
_entity_poly.pdbx_seq_one_letter_code
_entity_poly.pdbx_strand_id
1 'polypeptide(L)'
;IVRGFPSLESLKFYDMPNLTEWKGLNAIDMPRLCELTIVDCPRLLTLPSLHNLSSLKNLDISRCPKLQSLPEEGLPTSLKSLIIVESVILKVRCKVEEGEDWCKIKTIPKIEVDYVEIPMQARKI
;
A
#
# COMPACT_ATOMS: atom_id res chain seq x y z
N ILE A 1 -27.23 -9.13 -4.13
CA ILE A 1 -25.90 -8.78 -3.59
C ILE A 1 -25.01 -8.52 -4.80
N VAL A 2 -24.71 -7.27 -5.11
CA VAL A 2 -23.72 -6.95 -6.15
C VAL A 2 -22.37 -7.35 -5.56
N ARG A 3 -21.79 -8.46 -6.03
CA ARG A 3 -20.37 -8.72 -5.82
C ARG A 3 -19.63 -7.69 -6.67
N GLY A 4 -18.58 -7.07 -6.13
CA GLY A 4 -17.80 -6.06 -6.86
C GLY A 4 -17.13 -6.62 -8.12
N PHE A 5 -15.82 -6.82 -8.07
CA PHE A 5 -15.03 -7.36 -9.16
C PHE A 5 -14.40 -8.72 -8.76
N PRO A 6 -15.18 -9.82 -8.81
CA PRO A 6 -14.78 -11.12 -8.27
C PRO A 6 -13.57 -11.77 -8.98
N SER A 7 -13.28 -11.33 -10.20
CA SER A 7 -12.15 -11.81 -11.02
C SER A 7 -11.01 -10.81 -11.14
N LEU A 8 -11.09 -9.63 -10.51
CA LEU A 8 -10.04 -8.62 -10.63
C LEU A 8 -8.80 -9.06 -9.88
N GLU A 9 -7.69 -9.17 -10.58
CA GLU A 9 -6.39 -9.58 -10.04
C GLU A 9 -5.43 -8.39 -9.89
N SER A 10 -5.53 -7.40 -10.77
CA SER A 10 -4.68 -6.20 -10.76
C SER A 10 -5.55 -4.94 -10.84
N LEU A 11 -5.34 -4.00 -9.91
CA LEU A 11 -5.99 -2.70 -9.87
C LEU A 11 -4.92 -1.61 -9.88
N LYS A 12 -5.05 -0.65 -10.79
CA LYS A 12 -4.09 0.44 -10.95
C LYS A 12 -4.81 1.78 -10.98
N PHE A 13 -4.38 2.69 -10.12
CA PHE A 13 -4.68 4.12 -10.23
C PHE A 13 -3.43 4.79 -10.80
N TYR A 14 -3.52 5.30 -12.02
CA TYR A 14 -2.42 5.94 -12.71
C TYR A 14 -2.85 7.34 -13.17
N ASP A 15 -2.03 8.35 -12.88
CA ASP A 15 -2.25 9.75 -13.24
C ASP A 15 -3.68 10.21 -12.90
N MET A 16 -3.99 10.13 -11.60
CA MET A 16 -5.28 10.58 -11.07
C MET A 16 -5.09 11.86 -10.24
N PRO A 17 -4.91 13.03 -10.89
CA PRO A 17 -4.55 14.28 -10.22
C PRO A 17 -5.63 14.82 -9.28
N ASN A 18 -6.87 14.35 -9.41
CA ASN A 18 -8.01 14.76 -8.60
C ASN A 18 -8.44 13.72 -7.57
N LEU A 19 -7.80 12.54 -7.51
CA LEU A 19 -8.15 11.52 -6.53
C LEU A 19 -7.68 11.98 -5.14
N THR A 20 -8.63 12.25 -4.25
CA THR A 20 -8.36 12.72 -2.88
C THR A 20 -8.54 11.63 -1.85
N GLU A 21 -9.46 10.72 -2.11
CA GLU A 21 -9.83 9.62 -1.23
C GLU A 21 -10.21 8.39 -2.04
N TRP A 22 -9.93 7.22 -1.46
CA TRP A 22 -10.44 5.95 -1.95
C TRP A 22 -11.16 5.27 -0.79
N LYS A 23 -12.49 5.15 -0.90
CA LYS A 23 -13.38 4.62 0.14
C LYS A 23 -14.28 3.52 -0.43
N GLY A 24 -14.95 2.79 0.47
CA GLY A 24 -15.98 1.83 0.11
C GLY A 24 -15.46 0.45 -0.31
N LEU A 25 -14.19 0.15 -0.05
CA LEU A 25 -13.61 -1.16 -0.29
C LEU A 25 -13.96 -2.14 0.82
N ASN A 26 -14.67 -3.22 0.48
CA ASN A 26 -14.88 -4.37 1.35
C ASN A 26 -14.10 -5.59 0.85
N ALA A 27 -13.74 -6.48 1.76
CA ALA A 27 -13.03 -7.73 1.47
C ALA A 27 -13.69 -8.57 0.35
N ILE A 28 -15.02 -8.54 0.31
CA ILE A 28 -15.84 -9.32 -0.62
C ILE A 28 -15.88 -8.74 -2.03
N ASP A 29 -15.43 -7.49 -2.21
CA ASP A 29 -15.54 -6.81 -3.49
C ASP A 29 -14.49 -7.32 -4.48
N MET A 30 -13.27 -7.62 -4.00
CA MET A 30 -12.15 -8.02 -4.86
C MET A 30 -11.34 -9.17 -4.26
N PRO A 31 -11.94 -10.37 -4.10
CA PRO A 31 -11.33 -11.50 -3.40
C PRO A 31 -10.06 -12.04 -4.08
N ARG A 32 -9.84 -11.72 -5.37
CA ARG A 32 -8.68 -12.19 -6.15
C ARG A 32 -7.62 -11.13 -6.38
N LEU A 33 -7.80 -9.92 -5.84
CA LEU A 33 -6.85 -8.83 -6.06
C LEU A 33 -5.49 -9.20 -5.47
N CYS A 34 -4.50 -9.38 -6.33
CA CYS A 34 -3.14 -9.74 -5.96
C CYS A 34 -2.15 -8.58 -6.17
N GLU A 35 -2.49 -7.61 -7.01
CA GLU A 35 -1.69 -6.43 -7.30
C GLU A 35 -2.49 -5.14 -7.16
N LEU A 36 -1.95 -4.18 -6.42
CA LEU A 36 -2.47 -2.83 -6.29
C LEU A 36 -1.35 -1.82 -6.55
N THR A 37 -1.56 -0.94 -7.53
CA THR A 37 -0.60 0.10 -7.89
C THR A 37 -1.27 1.47 -7.83
N ILE A 38 -0.63 2.43 -7.18
CA ILE A 38 -1.11 3.81 -7.05
C ILE A 38 0.03 4.74 -7.44
N VAL A 39 -0.10 5.38 -8.60
CA VAL A 39 0.97 6.13 -9.24
C VAL A 39 0.42 7.49 -9.67
N ASP A 40 1.18 8.55 -9.42
CA ASP A 40 0.83 9.91 -9.83
C ASP A 40 -0.56 10.33 -9.31
N CYS A 41 -0.80 10.12 -8.02
CA CYS A 41 -2.01 10.54 -7.30
C CYS A 41 -1.68 11.64 -6.28
N PRO A 42 -1.34 12.87 -6.72
CA PRO A 42 -0.78 13.93 -5.88
C PRO A 42 -1.72 14.51 -4.84
N ARG A 43 -3.02 14.23 -4.94
CA ARG A 43 -4.05 14.70 -4.00
C ARG A 43 -4.54 13.63 -3.04
N LEU A 44 -4.10 12.37 -3.19
CA LEU A 44 -4.57 11.26 -2.37
C LEU A 44 -4.06 11.44 -0.94
N LEU A 45 -4.99 11.47 0.02
CA LEU A 45 -4.68 11.69 1.44
C LEU A 45 -4.62 10.39 2.23
N THR A 46 -5.51 9.44 1.92
CA THR A 46 -5.69 8.20 2.67
C THR A 46 -5.99 7.02 1.74
N LEU A 47 -5.64 5.82 2.20
CA LEU A 47 -6.05 4.55 1.60
C LEU A 47 -7.25 3.98 2.34
N PRO A 48 -8.10 3.17 1.67
CA PRO A 48 -9.09 2.38 2.37
C PRO A 48 -8.39 1.30 3.19
N SER A 49 -9.16 0.65 4.05
CA SER A 49 -8.69 -0.51 4.79
C SER A 49 -8.27 -1.63 3.84
N LEU A 50 -6.99 -2.02 3.87
CA LEU A 50 -6.45 -3.08 3.00
C LEU A 50 -6.31 -4.43 3.73
N HIS A 51 -6.46 -4.47 5.06
CA HIS A 51 -6.18 -5.63 5.90
C HIS A 51 -6.91 -6.92 5.48
N ASN A 52 -8.10 -6.80 4.89
CA ASN A 52 -8.90 -7.94 4.45
C ASN A 52 -8.67 -8.39 3.00
N LEU A 53 -7.77 -7.74 2.26
CA LEU A 53 -7.40 -8.16 0.91
C LEU A 53 -6.43 -9.35 0.97
N SER A 54 -6.93 -10.52 1.36
CA SER A 54 -6.15 -11.73 1.65
C SER A 54 -5.40 -12.33 0.46
N SER A 55 -5.72 -11.90 -0.76
CA SER A 55 -5.00 -12.28 -1.99
C SER A 55 -3.89 -11.29 -2.36
N LEU A 56 -3.83 -10.11 -1.73
CA LEU A 56 -2.94 -9.03 -2.12
C LEU A 56 -1.49 -9.41 -1.80
N LYS A 57 -0.64 -9.43 -2.83
CA LYS A 57 0.78 -9.81 -2.76
C LYS A 57 1.70 -8.62 -3.02
N ASN A 58 1.25 -7.67 -3.83
CA ASN A 58 2.07 -6.56 -4.29
C ASN A 58 1.32 -5.23 -4.10
N LEU A 59 1.97 -4.30 -3.39
CA LEU A 59 1.51 -2.93 -3.22
C LEU A 59 2.61 -1.97 -3.69
N ASP A 60 2.29 -1.14 -4.67
CA ASP A 60 3.18 -0.09 -5.19
C ASP A 60 2.49 1.28 -5.01
N ILE A 61 3.19 2.18 -4.34
CA ILE A 61 2.78 3.56 -4.10
C ILE A 61 3.90 4.48 -4.58
N SER A 62 3.66 5.14 -5.71
CA SER A 62 4.65 5.96 -6.39
C SER A 62 4.11 7.38 -6.61
N ARG A 63 4.93 8.41 -6.34
CA ARG A 63 4.59 9.83 -6.58
C ARG A 63 3.24 10.24 -5.97
N CYS A 64 3.01 9.84 -4.72
CA CYS A 64 1.84 10.21 -3.92
C CYS A 64 2.24 11.10 -2.73
N PRO A 65 2.67 12.35 -2.96
CA PRO A 65 3.31 13.21 -1.95
C PRO A 65 2.42 13.57 -0.76
N LYS A 66 1.09 13.53 -0.91
CA LYS A 66 0.13 13.89 0.16
C LYS A 66 -0.42 12.70 0.93
N LEU A 67 -0.07 11.46 0.56
CA LEU A 67 -0.57 10.28 1.25
C LEU A 67 0.03 10.22 2.65
N GLN A 68 -0.83 10.33 3.66
CA GLN A 68 -0.42 10.65 5.02
C GLN A 68 0.09 9.45 5.80
N SER A 69 -0.45 8.26 5.57
CA SER A 69 -0.12 7.05 6.34
C SER A 69 -0.58 5.78 5.64
N LEU A 70 -0.10 4.64 6.11
CA LEU A 70 -0.71 3.34 5.83
C LEU A 70 -2.01 3.15 6.65
N PRO A 71 -2.96 2.31 6.18
CA PRO A 71 -4.20 2.03 6.90
C PRO A 71 -3.97 1.69 8.38
N GLU A 72 -4.85 2.14 9.26
CA GLU A 72 -4.71 1.98 10.72
C GLU A 72 -4.77 0.51 11.13
N GLU A 73 -5.62 -0.26 10.47
CA GLU A 73 -5.79 -1.70 10.65
C GLU A 73 -4.62 -2.53 10.10
N GLY A 74 -3.64 -1.86 9.48
CA GLY A 74 -2.46 -2.47 8.90
C GLY A 74 -2.67 -2.96 7.46
N LEU A 75 -1.67 -3.69 6.99
CA LEU A 75 -1.64 -4.30 5.65
C LEU A 75 -1.99 -5.80 5.74
N PRO A 76 -2.49 -6.40 4.65
CA PRO A 76 -2.85 -7.82 4.66
C PRO A 76 -1.60 -8.69 4.85
N THR A 77 -1.73 -9.77 5.63
CA THR A 77 -0.62 -10.70 5.94
C THR A 77 -0.12 -11.48 4.72
N SER A 78 -0.89 -11.50 3.63
CA SER A 78 -0.52 -12.08 2.34
C SER A 78 0.53 -11.26 1.59
N LEU A 79 0.73 -10.00 1.96
CA LEU A 79 1.58 -9.06 1.23
C LEU A 79 3.04 -9.54 1.22
N LYS A 80 3.64 -9.59 0.03
CA LYS A 80 5.00 -10.08 -0.21
C LYS A 80 5.96 -8.97 -0.61
N SER A 81 5.43 -7.94 -1.28
CA SER A 81 6.20 -6.81 -1.79
C SER A 81 5.49 -5.50 -1.52
N LEU A 82 6.22 -4.54 -0.94
CA LEU A 82 5.83 -3.14 -0.81
C LEU A 82 6.88 -2.25 -1.47
N ILE A 83 6.44 -1.39 -2.38
CA ILE A 83 7.28 -0.39 -3.05
C ILE A 83 6.73 0.99 -2.73
N ILE A 84 7.59 1.89 -2.26
CA ILE A 84 7.27 3.29 -1.99
C ILE A 84 8.30 4.16 -2.71
N VAL A 85 7.88 4.94 -3.70
CA VAL A 85 8.78 5.81 -4.47
C VAL A 85 8.23 7.22 -4.49
N GLU A 86 9.10 8.21 -4.23
CA GLU A 86 8.78 9.65 -4.37
C GLU A 86 7.50 10.08 -3.61
N SER A 87 7.15 9.36 -2.56
CA SER A 87 5.97 9.61 -1.70
C SER A 87 6.45 10.16 -0.36
N VAL A 88 6.71 11.47 -0.34
CA VAL A 88 7.55 12.14 0.68
C VAL A 88 7.08 11.98 2.12
N ILE A 89 5.78 11.96 2.40
CA ILE A 89 5.26 11.76 3.76
C ILE A 89 5.35 10.28 4.13
N LEU A 90 4.79 9.41 3.29
CA LEU A 90 4.71 7.98 3.56
C LEU A 90 6.10 7.34 3.74
N LYS A 91 7.10 7.72 2.93
CA LYS A 91 8.46 7.18 3.06
C LYS A 91 9.10 7.49 4.41
N VAL A 92 8.83 8.66 4.99
CA VAL A 92 9.34 9.05 6.31
C VAL A 92 8.68 8.21 7.40
N ARG A 93 7.37 7.97 7.28
CA ARG A 93 6.62 7.11 8.22
C ARG A 93 7.00 5.65 8.14
N CYS A 94 7.49 5.19 6.99
CA CYS A 94 7.98 3.84 6.77
C CYS A 94 9.48 3.70 7.04
N LYS A 95 10.15 4.72 7.60
CA LYS A 95 11.58 4.66 7.93
C LYS A 95 11.85 3.52 8.92
N VAL A 96 12.88 2.73 8.64
CA VAL A 96 13.32 1.59 9.44
C VAL A 96 13.55 1.99 10.91
N GLU A 97 12.92 1.26 11.83
CA GLU A 97 12.96 1.41 13.30
C GLU A 97 12.46 2.74 13.91
N GLU A 98 12.33 3.81 13.12
CA GLU A 98 11.97 5.14 13.61
C GLU A 98 10.59 5.61 13.12
N GLY A 99 10.14 5.10 11.98
CA GLY A 99 8.91 5.53 11.33
C GLY A 99 7.67 4.98 12.04
N GLU A 100 6.66 5.83 12.22
CA GLU A 100 5.40 5.46 12.88
C GLU A 100 4.66 4.29 12.21
N ASP A 101 4.81 4.13 10.89
CA ASP A 101 4.19 3.04 10.13
C ASP A 101 5.14 1.84 9.94
N TRP A 102 6.38 1.90 10.46
CA TRP A 102 7.35 0.80 10.35
C TRP A 102 6.81 -0.53 10.89
N CYS A 103 6.12 -0.49 12.03
CA CYS A 103 5.53 -1.67 12.66
C CYS A 103 4.49 -2.38 11.76
N LYS A 104 3.86 -1.66 10.82
CA LYS A 104 2.88 -2.20 9.87
C LYS A 104 3.53 -2.94 8.71
N ILE A 105 4.82 -2.67 8.43
CA ILE A 105 5.50 -3.17 7.22
C ILE A 105 6.71 -4.06 7.52
N LYS A 106 7.27 -4.04 8.73
CA LYS A 106 8.54 -4.71 9.07
C LYS A 106 8.59 -6.21 8.70
N THR A 107 7.43 -6.87 8.70
CA THR A 107 7.27 -8.30 8.41
C THR A 107 7.16 -8.63 6.91
N ILE A 108 6.95 -7.64 6.04
CA ILE A 108 6.81 -7.85 4.58
C ILE A 108 8.15 -8.28 4.02
N PRO A 109 8.28 -9.42 3.31
CA PRO A 109 9.56 -9.93 2.82
C PRO A 109 10.37 -8.89 2.03
N LYS A 110 9.78 -8.31 0.97
CA LYS A 110 10.42 -7.31 0.11
C LYS A 110 9.84 -5.93 0.40
N ILE A 111 10.69 -4.99 0.82
CA ILE A 111 10.34 -3.58 1.01
C ILE A 111 11.36 -2.75 0.25
N GLU A 112 10.89 -1.89 -0.65
CA GLU A 112 11.71 -0.99 -1.45
C GLU A 112 11.25 0.45 -1.23
N VAL A 113 12.18 1.34 -0.90
CA VAL A 113 11.91 2.77 -0.68
C VAL A 113 12.87 3.59 -1.52
N ASP A 114 12.36 4.47 -2.39
CA ASP A 114 13.13 5.31 -3.31
C ASP A 114 14.22 4.50 -4.06
N TYR A 115 13.83 3.35 -4.64
CA TYR A 115 14.69 2.42 -5.38
C TYR A 115 15.75 1.68 -4.55
N VAL A 116 15.67 1.76 -3.21
CA VAL A 116 16.55 1.05 -2.29
C VAL A 116 15.78 -0.04 -1.56
N GLU A 117 16.20 -1.29 -1.75
CA GLU A 117 15.63 -2.42 -1.00
C GLU A 117 16.15 -2.42 0.44
N ILE A 118 15.23 -2.56 1.40
CA ILE A 118 15.56 -2.65 2.83
C ILE A 118 15.85 -4.12 3.17
N PRO A 119 17.12 -4.48 3.46
CA PRO A 119 17.49 -5.86 3.74
C PRO A 119 16.86 -6.34 5.05
N MET A 120 16.47 -7.62 5.09
CA MET A 120 15.85 -8.21 6.28
C MET A 120 16.73 -8.10 7.53
N GLN A 121 18.06 -8.13 7.38
CA GLN A 121 19.01 -8.04 8.50
C GLN A 121 19.04 -6.65 9.16
N ALA A 122 18.59 -5.60 8.46
CA ALA A 122 18.53 -4.25 9.00
C ALA A 122 17.28 -3.99 9.86
N ARG A 123 16.31 -4.93 9.87
CA ARG A 123 15.04 -4.81 10.57
C ARG A 123 15.18 -5.45 11.95
N LYS A 124 15.19 -4.66 13.01
CA LYS A 124 15.19 -5.22 14.37
C LYS A 124 13.78 -5.71 14.64
N ILE A 125 13.63 -7.02 14.81
CA ILE A 125 12.31 -7.67 14.99
C ILE A 125 11.79 -7.42 16.39
#